data_AF-A0A136I0Z7-F1
#
_entry.id   AF-A0A136I0Z7-F1
#
_cell.length_a   1.000
_cell.length_b   1.000
_cell.length_c   1.000
_cell.angle_alpha   90.00
_cell.angle_beta   90.00
_cell.angle_gamma   90.00
#
_symmetry.space_group_name_H-M   'P 1'
#
loop_
_entity.id
_entity.type
_entity.pdbx_description
1 polymer ?
#
loop_
_entity_poly.entity_id
_entity_poly.type
_entity_poly.pdbx_seq_one_letter_code
_entity_poly.pdbx_strand_id
1 'polypeptide(L)'
;MGPITWRNINAPNFSDSNRFAIQSGEQIGRGLDLLSKAASGYRQGELDTQNQQRDFQTQEFINRINSFNDIDNYGNFQRQISSELARLNPSQVNLNEVNTALQGRDNTLRTDLLQQQEFADSQAAIAARPDSNAVRLLAAQGNFDEATQKLGSSTTIADKAPLIQMISDARDKAREEEFTLNERARTLDLRNQNNIALGIRNNALQNVDDPTNLEDYVQGQLQDAGVTDPQIISNTVSGLQDAYNERNGLTKDQTESLANAQSVHASVIDSANEKIQIMKDSAPTYSDDLGHYLDTSTTTSSAIKYVVEQSEGEVPWYVFGDLAEMTGNAVKGAKDKLLITDGLKDVFNGPEGEQLLNAATKYAKDFGGKVWEKDGFQDLIVDGFKILHSRYTLNKEHEKNLLDLVLKRDTLQNEANKSLRLLKNEFTRSRRQGQ
;
A
#
# COMPACT_ATOMS: atom_id res chain seq x y z
N MET A 1 11.34 -169.92 -63.19
CA MET A 1 11.56 -169.99 -61.74
C MET A 1 12.93 -169.38 -61.46
N GLY A 2 13.14 -168.26 -60.75
CA GLY A 2 12.31 -167.20 -60.14
C GLY A 2 13.06 -165.85 -60.24
N PRO A 3 12.82 -164.79 -59.44
CA PRO A 3 11.76 -164.51 -58.46
C PRO A 3 10.90 -163.25 -58.81
N ILE A 4 9.73 -163.14 -58.17
CA ILE A 4 8.92 -161.91 -58.08
C ILE A 4 9.48 -161.03 -56.96
N THR A 5 9.69 -159.73 -57.21
CA THR A 5 9.83 -158.71 -56.16
C THR A 5 9.04 -157.43 -56.51
N TRP A 6 7.91 -157.30 -55.81
CA TRP A 6 7.20 -156.10 -55.34
C TRP A 6 7.24 -154.79 -56.19
N ARG A 7 6.14 -154.54 -56.92
CA ARG A 7 5.67 -153.19 -57.26
C ARG A 7 5.27 -152.47 -55.97
N ASN A 8 5.93 -151.37 -55.66
CA ASN A 8 5.54 -150.49 -54.55
C ASN A 8 4.34 -149.64 -54.98
N ILE A 9 3.22 -149.81 -54.29
CA ILE A 9 1.96 -149.09 -54.44
C ILE A 9 2.05 -147.84 -53.55
N ASN A 10 1.88 -146.65 -54.14
CA ASN A 10 1.57 -145.36 -53.50
C ASN A 10 2.24 -145.10 -52.13
N ALA A 11 3.49 -144.64 -52.13
CA ALA A 11 3.95 -143.78 -51.05
C ALA A 11 3.27 -142.39 -51.22
N PRO A 12 2.63 -141.81 -50.18
CA PRO A 12 2.14 -140.44 -50.27
C PRO A 12 3.29 -139.50 -50.60
N ASN A 13 3.16 -138.70 -51.65
CA ASN A 13 4.13 -137.67 -51.96
C ASN A 13 4.07 -136.57 -50.88
N PHE A 14 5.00 -136.59 -49.93
CA PHE A 14 5.12 -135.55 -48.90
C PHE A 14 5.52 -134.18 -49.49
N SER A 15 5.89 -134.06 -50.78
CA SER A 15 6.16 -132.75 -51.39
C SER A 15 4.89 -131.94 -51.62
N ASP A 16 3.75 -132.58 -51.87
CA ASP A 16 2.49 -131.88 -52.18
C ASP A 16 1.83 -131.34 -50.91
N SER A 17 1.89 -132.09 -49.79
CA SER A 17 1.47 -131.58 -48.49
C SER A 17 2.36 -130.44 -47.98
N ASN A 18 3.67 -130.48 -48.26
CA ASN A 18 4.58 -129.38 -47.89
C ASN A 18 4.38 -128.15 -48.81
N ARG A 19 4.09 -128.35 -50.10
CA ARG A 19 3.68 -127.26 -51.02
C ARG A 19 2.34 -126.64 -50.63
N PHE A 20 1.35 -127.46 -50.24
CA PHE A 20 0.08 -126.96 -49.74
C PHE A 20 0.22 -126.24 -48.39
N ALA A 21 1.08 -126.73 -47.49
CA ALA A 21 1.37 -126.05 -46.22
C ALA A 21 2.09 -124.71 -46.44
N ILE A 22 3.05 -124.64 -47.37
CA ILE A 22 3.76 -123.39 -47.73
C ILE A 22 2.80 -122.42 -48.45
N GLN A 23 1.99 -122.88 -49.41
CA GLN A 23 1.00 -122.01 -50.07
C GLN A 23 -0.11 -121.55 -49.13
N SER A 24 -0.57 -122.41 -48.21
CA SER A 24 -1.56 -122.02 -47.20
C SER A 24 -0.95 -121.05 -46.18
N GLY A 25 0.30 -121.26 -45.77
CA GLY A 25 1.05 -120.34 -44.91
C GLY A 25 1.30 -118.98 -45.57
N GLU A 26 1.62 -118.94 -46.87
CA GLU A 26 1.74 -117.69 -47.63
C GLU A 26 0.39 -116.98 -47.83
N GLN A 27 -0.70 -117.71 -48.08
CA GLN A 27 -2.04 -117.12 -48.21
C GLN A 27 -2.56 -116.59 -46.88
N ILE A 28 -2.33 -117.31 -45.78
CA ILE A 28 -2.65 -116.85 -44.42
C ILE A 28 -1.79 -115.64 -44.07
N GLY A 29 -0.48 -115.66 -44.37
CA GLY A 29 0.41 -114.52 -44.17
C GLY A 29 -0.02 -113.26 -44.93
N ARG A 30 -0.37 -113.40 -46.22
CA ARG A 30 -0.91 -112.28 -47.02
C ARG A 30 -2.27 -111.79 -46.52
N GLY A 31 -3.14 -112.70 -46.07
CA GLY A 31 -4.43 -112.35 -45.48
C GLY A 31 -4.29 -111.59 -44.15
N LEU A 32 -3.34 -111.99 -43.31
CA LEU A 32 -3.00 -111.31 -42.05
C LEU A 32 -2.33 -109.95 -42.29
N ASP A 33 -1.47 -109.82 -43.31
CA ASP A 33 -0.89 -108.53 -43.70
C ASP A 33 -1.96 -107.57 -44.25
N LEU A 34 -2.93 -108.07 -45.04
CA LEU A 34 -4.06 -107.28 -45.53
C LEU A 34 -4.98 -106.84 -44.39
N LEU A 35 -5.27 -107.73 -43.44
CA LEU A 35 -6.01 -107.41 -42.22
C LEU A 35 -5.25 -106.41 -41.34
N SER A 36 -3.93 -106.55 -41.20
CA SER A 36 -3.07 -105.62 -40.44
C SER A 36 -3.03 -104.24 -41.10
N LYS A 37 -2.91 -104.16 -42.43
CA LYS A 37 -2.98 -102.90 -43.19
C LYS A 37 -4.37 -102.27 -43.17
N ALA A 38 -5.43 -103.06 -43.29
CA ALA A 38 -6.80 -102.58 -43.19
C ALA A 38 -7.13 -102.09 -41.77
N ALA A 39 -6.71 -102.82 -40.72
CA ALA A 39 -6.85 -102.41 -39.33
C ALA A 39 -6.03 -101.16 -39.01
N SER A 40 -4.83 -101.02 -39.58
CA SER A 40 -4.00 -99.81 -39.44
C SER A 40 -4.62 -98.61 -40.17
N GLY A 41 -5.16 -98.81 -41.38
CA GLY A 41 -5.87 -97.77 -42.12
C GLY A 41 -7.20 -97.35 -41.46
N TYR A 42 -7.92 -98.28 -40.86
CA TYR A 42 -9.15 -97.99 -40.09
C TYR A 42 -8.84 -97.20 -38.82
N ARG A 43 -7.80 -97.61 -38.05
CA ARG A 43 -7.32 -96.84 -36.89
C ARG A 43 -6.82 -95.46 -37.27
N GLN A 44 -6.11 -95.33 -38.40
CA GLN A 44 -5.64 -94.03 -38.88
C GLN A 44 -6.81 -93.13 -39.30
N GLY A 45 -7.79 -93.66 -40.04
CA GLY A 45 -8.99 -92.91 -40.43
C GLY A 45 -9.88 -92.50 -39.24
N GLU A 46 -9.96 -93.34 -38.21
CA GLU A 46 -10.68 -93.03 -36.96
C GLU A 46 -9.95 -91.94 -36.15
N LEU A 47 -8.62 -92.02 -36.04
CA LEU A 47 -7.80 -90.99 -35.42
C LEU A 47 -7.85 -89.66 -36.19
N ASP A 48 -7.83 -89.70 -37.52
CA ASP A 48 -7.94 -88.50 -38.36
C ASP A 48 -9.33 -87.85 -38.22
N THR A 49 -10.39 -88.65 -38.19
CA THR A 49 -11.76 -88.15 -37.96
C THR A 49 -11.91 -87.58 -36.55
N GLN A 50 -11.33 -88.24 -35.54
CA GLN A 50 -11.32 -87.74 -34.16
C GLN A 50 -10.55 -86.43 -34.04
N ASN A 51 -9.38 -86.32 -34.68
CA ASN A 51 -8.59 -85.09 -34.71
C ASN A 51 -9.36 -83.97 -35.43
N GLN A 52 -10.01 -84.24 -36.56
CA GLN A 52 -10.84 -83.25 -37.26
C GLN A 52 -12.01 -82.75 -36.41
N GLN A 53 -12.69 -83.65 -35.69
CA GLN A 53 -13.76 -83.26 -34.77
C GLN A 53 -13.24 -82.45 -33.59
N ARG A 54 -12.08 -82.85 -33.03
CA ARG A 54 -11.41 -82.10 -31.96
C ARG A 54 -11.04 -80.69 -32.41
N ASP A 55 -10.46 -80.56 -33.59
CA ASP A 55 -10.02 -79.28 -34.14
C ASP A 55 -11.23 -78.39 -34.48
N PHE A 56 -12.31 -78.96 -35.02
CA PHE A 56 -13.57 -78.25 -35.23
C PHE A 56 -14.15 -77.70 -33.92
N GLN A 57 -14.27 -78.53 -32.88
CA GLN A 57 -14.76 -78.10 -31.56
C GLN A 57 -13.86 -77.05 -30.92
N THR A 58 -12.54 -77.23 -31.03
CA THR A 58 -11.54 -76.25 -30.58
C THR A 58 -11.76 -74.90 -31.28
N GLN A 59 -11.97 -74.93 -32.61
CA GLN A 59 -12.22 -73.73 -33.39
C GLN A 59 -13.57 -73.07 -33.03
N GLU A 60 -14.62 -73.83 -32.71
CA GLU A 60 -15.88 -73.28 -32.22
C GLU A 60 -15.68 -72.51 -30.90
N PHE A 61 -14.89 -73.06 -29.97
CA PHE A 61 -14.55 -72.36 -28.74
C PHE A 61 -13.73 -71.10 -28.99
N ILE A 62 -12.72 -71.15 -29.87
CA ILE A 62 -11.91 -69.99 -30.25
C ILE A 62 -12.79 -68.91 -30.90
N ASN A 63 -13.71 -69.29 -31.79
CA ASN A 63 -14.64 -68.35 -32.43
C ASN A 63 -15.57 -67.69 -31.41
N ARG A 64 -16.08 -68.45 -30.42
CA ARG A 64 -16.87 -67.90 -29.30
C ARG A 64 -16.05 -66.93 -28.46
N ILE A 65 -14.81 -67.26 -28.11
CA ILE A 65 -13.87 -66.40 -27.38
C ILE A 65 -13.68 -65.08 -28.13
N ASN A 66 -13.40 -65.13 -29.44
CA ASN A 66 -13.15 -63.96 -30.26
C ASN A 66 -14.38 -63.08 -30.49
N SER A 67 -15.60 -63.57 -30.23
CA SER A 67 -16.84 -62.81 -30.42
C SER A 67 -17.11 -61.75 -29.35
N PHE A 68 -16.43 -61.81 -28.19
CA PHE A 68 -16.65 -60.86 -27.10
C PHE A 68 -15.85 -59.58 -27.33
N ASN A 69 -16.53 -58.44 -27.46
CA ASN A 69 -15.91 -57.12 -27.64
C ASN A 69 -15.82 -56.27 -26.36
N ASP A 70 -16.26 -56.83 -25.23
CA ASP A 70 -16.37 -56.13 -23.95
C ASP A 70 -15.81 -57.01 -22.83
N ILE A 71 -14.99 -56.42 -21.96
CA ILE A 71 -14.25 -57.08 -20.89
C ILE A 71 -15.18 -57.64 -19.82
N ASP A 72 -16.31 -56.98 -19.54
CA ASP A 72 -17.27 -57.43 -18.52
C ASP A 72 -18.02 -58.67 -19.00
N ASN A 73 -18.51 -58.62 -20.25
CA ASN A 73 -19.12 -59.76 -20.90
C ASN A 73 -18.14 -60.93 -21.09
N TYR A 74 -16.89 -60.63 -21.44
CA TYR A 74 -15.82 -61.62 -21.54
C TYR A 74 -15.51 -62.28 -20.18
N GLY A 75 -15.42 -61.50 -19.09
CA GLY A 75 -15.17 -62.04 -17.74
C GLY A 75 -16.30 -62.93 -17.22
N ASN A 76 -17.56 -62.63 -17.59
CA ASN A 76 -18.70 -63.51 -17.32
C ASN A 76 -18.60 -64.83 -18.12
N PHE A 77 -18.25 -64.74 -19.39
CA PHE A 77 -18.05 -65.91 -20.25
C PHE A 77 -16.87 -66.77 -19.79
N GLN A 78 -15.74 -66.18 -19.42
CA GLN A 78 -14.55 -66.89 -18.94
C GLN A 78 -14.88 -67.78 -17.72
N ARG A 79 -15.72 -67.29 -16.80
CA ARG A 79 -16.17 -68.08 -15.65
C ARG A 79 -17.06 -69.26 -16.05
N GLN A 80 -17.94 -69.07 -17.04
CA GLN A 80 -18.80 -70.12 -17.57
C GLN A 80 -18.00 -71.18 -18.34
N ILE A 81 -17.16 -70.76 -19.28
CA ILE A 81 -16.37 -71.67 -20.13
C ILE A 81 -15.35 -72.46 -19.31
N SER A 82 -14.79 -71.89 -18.23
CA SER A 82 -13.90 -72.63 -17.33
C SER A 82 -14.59 -73.86 -16.71
N SER A 83 -15.89 -73.76 -16.41
CA SER A 83 -16.69 -74.88 -15.91
C SER A 83 -17.10 -75.88 -17.00
N GLU A 84 -17.26 -75.41 -18.24
CA GLU A 84 -17.53 -76.26 -19.43
C GLU A 84 -16.28 -77.06 -19.82
N LEU A 85 -15.12 -76.41 -19.90
CA LEU A 85 -13.83 -77.02 -20.24
C LEU A 85 -13.38 -78.07 -19.22
N ALA A 86 -13.68 -77.86 -17.93
CA ALA A 86 -13.39 -78.84 -16.88
C ALA A 86 -14.15 -80.17 -17.05
N ARG A 87 -15.23 -80.19 -17.83
CA ARG A 87 -16.02 -81.41 -18.13
C ARG A 87 -15.60 -82.10 -19.42
N LEU A 88 -14.76 -81.47 -20.23
CA LEU A 88 -14.32 -81.99 -21.53
C LEU A 88 -12.95 -82.69 -21.40
N ASN A 89 -12.78 -83.81 -22.10
CA ASN A 89 -11.51 -84.53 -22.13
C ASN A 89 -10.56 -83.91 -23.18
N PRO A 90 -9.24 -83.85 -22.96
CA PRO A 90 -8.25 -83.49 -23.99
C PRO A 90 -8.38 -84.23 -25.34
N SER A 91 -9.05 -85.38 -25.38
CA SER A 91 -9.37 -86.10 -26.62
C SER A 91 -10.50 -85.47 -27.45
N GLN A 92 -11.25 -84.51 -26.89
CA GLN A 92 -12.40 -83.83 -27.51
C GLN A 92 -12.09 -82.37 -27.88
N VAL A 93 -11.24 -81.69 -27.10
CA VAL A 93 -10.84 -80.29 -27.37
C VAL A 93 -9.37 -80.09 -27.03
N ASN A 94 -8.64 -79.31 -27.83
CA ASN A 94 -7.30 -78.87 -27.48
C ASN A 94 -7.35 -77.74 -26.44
N LEU A 95 -7.38 -78.13 -25.16
CA LEU A 95 -7.50 -77.19 -24.04
C LEU A 95 -6.38 -76.15 -23.98
N ASN A 96 -5.18 -76.49 -24.46
CA ASN A 96 -4.06 -75.54 -24.49
C ASN A 96 -4.33 -74.40 -25.46
N GLU A 97 -4.80 -74.71 -26.68
CA GLU A 97 -5.16 -73.69 -27.68
C GLU A 97 -6.32 -72.81 -27.22
N VAL A 98 -7.35 -73.40 -26.60
CA VAL A 98 -8.47 -72.63 -26.02
C VAL A 98 -8.01 -71.70 -24.89
N ASN A 99 -7.15 -72.19 -23.99
CA ASN A 99 -6.59 -71.36 -22.91
C ASN A 99 -5.69 -70.24 -23.43
N THR A 100 -4.87 -70.52 -24.45
CA THR A 100 -4.06 -69.48 -25.13
C THR A 100 -4.96 -68.44 -25.81
N ALA A 101 -6.04 -68.87 -26.46
CA ALA A 101 -7.01 -67.95 -27.07
C ALA A 101 -7.73 -67.08 -26.02
N LEU A 102 -8.12 -67.66 -24.87
CA LEU A 102 -8.68 -66.91 -23.74
C LEU A 102 -7.70 -65.83 -23.25
N GLN A 103 -6.45 -66.21 -22.96
CA GLN A 103 -5.44 -65.24 -22.51
C GLN A 103 -5.17 -64.16 -23.55
N GLY A 104 -5.07 -64.54 -24.83
CA GLY A 104 -4.89 -63.60 -25.94
C GLY A 104 -6.03 -62.60 -26.05
N ARG A 105 -7.28 -63.05 -25.88
CA ARG A 105 -8.45 -62.16 -25.93
C ARG A 105 -8.55 -61.25 -24.72
N ASP A 106 -8.29 -61.75 -23.50
CA ASP A 106 -8.25 -60.91 -22.28
C ASP A 106 -7.24 -59.77 -22.44
N ASN A 107 -6.02 -60.09 -22.89
CA ASN A 107 -4.99 -59.09 -23.14
C ASN A 107 -5.43 -58.07 -24.19
N THR A 108 -6.03 -58.53 -25.30
CA THR A 108 -6.53 -57.64 -26.36
C THR A 108 -7.60 -56.68 -25.83
N LEU A 109 -8.60 -57.18 -25.10
CA LEU A 109 -9.68 -56.36 -24.55
C LEU A 109 -9.18 -55.34 -23.51
N ARG A 110 -8.19 -55.72 -22.68
CA ARG A 110 -7.53 -54.79 -21.75
C ARG A 110 -6.76 -53.70 -22.48
N THR A 111 -6.02 -54.06 -23.53
CA THR A 111 -5.32 -53.08 -24.37
C THR A 111 -6.29 -52.13 -25.06
N ASP A 112 -7.38 -52.64 -25.63
CA ASP A 112 -8.40 -51.82 -26.29
C ASP A 112 -9.05 -50.84 -25.29
N LEU A 113 -9.37 -51.29 -24.07
CA LEU A 113 -9.92 -50.43 -23.02
C LEU A 113 -8.95 -49.32 -22.62
N LEU A 114 -7.67 -49.64 -22.43
CA LEU A 114 -6.64 -48.64 -22.12
C LEU A 114 -6.51 -47.62 -23.26
N GLN A 115 -6.46 -48.07 -24.51
CA GLN A 115 -6.39 -47.16 -25.67
C GLN A 115 -7.63 -46.26 -25.78
N GLN A 116 -8.82 -46.78 -25.48
CA GLN A 116 -10.04 -45.98 -25.44
C GLN A 116 -10.00 -44.92 -24.32
N GLN A 117 -9.51 -45.29 -23.13
CA GLN A 117 -9.31 -44.35 -22.03
C GLN A 117 -8.28 -43.27 -22.39
N GLU A 118 -7.11 -43.65 -22.91
CA GLU A 118 -6.08 -42.73 -23.36
C GLU A 118 -6.58 -41.78 -24.45
N PHE A 119 -7.41 -42.28 -25.38
CA PHE A 119 -8.02 -41.44 -26.40
C PHE A 119 -9.05 -40.47 -25.81
N ALA A 120 -9.90 -40.93 -24.89
CA ALA A 120 -10.87 -40.07 -24.21
C ALA A 120 -10.18 -38.97 -23.39
N ASP A 121 -9.12 -39.33 -22.66
CA ASP A 121 -8.28 -38.39 -21.90
C ASP A 121 -7.60 -37.38 -22.82
N SER A 122 -7.09 -37.83 -23.97
CA SER A 122 -6.50 -36.95 -24.98
C SER A 122 -7.53 -35.96 -25.54
N GLN A 123 -8.74 -36.41 -25.85
CA GLN A 123 -9.82 -35.56 -26.34
C GLN A 123 -10.28 -34.56 -25.28
N ALA A 124 -10.38 -34.98 -24.02
CA ALA A 124 -10.67 -34.08 -22.90
C ALA A 124 -9.57 -33.02 -22.74
N ALA A 125 -8.29 -33.42 -22.85
CA ALA A 125 -7.17 -32.49 -22.80
C ALA A 125 -7.19 -31.49 -23.97
N ILE A 126 -7.53 -31.93 -25.20
CA ILE A 126 -7.69 -31.05 -26.37
C ILE A 126 -8.84 -30.07 -26.15
N ALA A 127 -9.98 -30.53 -25.64
CA ALA A 127 -11.13 -29.69 -25.35
C ALA A 127 -10.85 -28.65 -24.24
N ALA A 128 -9.99 -28.98 -23.27
CA ALA A 128 -9.58 -28.09 -22.18
C ALA A 128 -8.54 -27.02 -22.60
N ARG A 129 -7.81 -27.20 -23.72
CA ARG A 129 -6.74 -26.29 -24.17
C ARG A 129 -7.17 -24.82 -24.33
N PRO A 130 -8.31 -24.50 -24.96
CA PRO A 130 -8.73 -23.11 -25.12
C PRO A 130 -8.96 -22.41 -23.78
N ASP A 131 -9.67 -23.07 -22.86
CA ASP A 131 -9.98 -22.49 -21.55
C ASP A 131 -8.71 -22.38 -20.68
N SER A 132 -7.86 -23.41 -20.66
CA SER A 132 -6.59 -23.36 -19.93
C SER A 132 -5.65 -22.28 -20.47
N ASN A 133 -5.58 -22.09 -21.79
CA ASN A 133 -4.82 -21.00 -22.40
C ASN A 133 -5.40 -19.63 -22.06
N ALA A 134 -6.73 -19.48 -22.04
CA ALA A 134 -7.38 -18.24 -21.63
C ALA A 134 -7.08 -17.88 -20.17
N VAL A 135 -7.14 -18.87 -19.26
CA VAL A 135 -6.75 -18.69 -17.85
C VAL A 135 -5.28 -18.27 -17.72
N ARG A 136 -4.38 -18.93 -18.45
CA ARG A 136 -2.94 -18.59 -18.48
C ARG A 136 -2.69 -17.17 -18.99
N LEU A 137 -3.41 -16.75 -20.04
CA LEU A 137 -3.28 -15.41 -20.60
C LEU A 137 -3.76 -14.35 -19.62
N LEU A 138 -4.92 -14.54 -18.99
CA LEU A 138 -5.44 -13.61 -17.97
C LEU A 138 -4.48 -13.49 -16.78
N ALA A 139 -3.94 -14.61 -16.30
CA ALA A 139 -2.94 -14.60 -15.22
C ALA A 139 -1.66 -13.87 -15.64
N ALA A 140 -1.18 -14.09 -16.87
CA ALA A 140 0.01 -13.40 -17.39
C ALA A 140 -0.19 -11.89 -17.60
N GLN A 141 -1.44 -11.45 -17.80
CA GLN A 141 -1.81 -10.03 -17.90
C GLN A 141 -2.02 -9.35 -16.54
N GLY A 142 -1.96 -10.09 -15.43
CA GLY A 142 -2.23 -9.58 -14.09
C GLY A 142 -3.72 -9.59 -13.70
N ASN A 143 -4.61 -10.07 -14.56
CA ASN A 143 -6.05 -10.17 -14.31
C ASN A 143 -6.39 -11.42 -13.49
N PHE A 144 -5.83 -11.53 -12.28
CA PHE A 144 -5.90 -12.75 -11.46
C PHE A 144 -7.32 -13.15 -11.04
N ASP A 145 -8.19 -12.17 -10.76
CA ASP A 145 -9.58 -12.44 -10.38
C ASP A 145 -10.41 -12.95 -11.56
N GLU A 146 -10.23 -12.36 -12.74
CA GLU A 146 -10.85 -12.85 -13.99
C GLU A 146 -10.32 -14.25 -14.36
N ALA A 147 -9.01 -14.50 -14.19
CA ALA A 147 -8.42 -15.82 -14.39
C ALA A 147 -9.04 -16.87 -13.45
N THR A 148 -9.24 -16.51 -12.18
CA THR A 148 -9.86 -17.37 -11.16
C THR A 148 -11.33 -17.63 -11.48
N GLN A 149 -12.09 -16.60 -11.87
CA GLN A 149 -13.48 -16.72 -12.27
C GLN A 149 -13.64 -17.59 -13.52
N LYS A 150 -12.80 -17.37 -14.54
CA LYS A 150 -12.77 -18.18 -15.77
C LYS A 150 -12.49 -19.64 -15.45
N LEU A 151 -11.49 -19.93 -14.60
CA LEU A 151 -11.16 -21.27 -14.15
C LEU A 151 -12.32 -21.91 -13.36
N GLY A 152 -12.96 -21.16 -12.46
CA GLY A 152 -14.12 -21.62 -11.70
C GLY A 152 -15.30 -22.01 -12.60
N SER A 153 -15.57 -21.21 -13.63
CA SER A 153 -16.68 -21.42 -14.58
C SER A 153 -16.41 -22.49 -15.65
N SER A 154 -15.16 -22.89 -15.89
CA SER A 154 -14.84 -23.89 -16.92
C SER A 154 -15.36 -25.27 -16.53
N THR A 155 -16.09 -25.90 -17.45
CA THR A 155 -16.58 -27.28 -17.35
C THR A 155 -15.70 -28.27 -18.12
N THR A 156 -14.74 -27.77 -18.92
CA THR A 156 -13.87 -28.59 -19.78
C THR A 156 -12.57 -28.99 -19.08
N ILE A 157 -12.13 -28.23 -18.08
CA ILE A 157 -10.92 -28.50 -17.30
C ILE A 157 -11.25 -29.44 -16.13
N ALA A 158 -10.82 -30.69 -16.24
CA ALA A 158 -11.02 -31.72 -15.21
C ALA A 158 -10.19 -31.48 -13.95
N ASP A 159 -8.89 -31.20 -14.11
CA ASP A 159 -7.99 -30.85 -12.99
C ASP A 159 -7.63 -29.37 -13.01
N LYS A 160 -8.12 -28.63 -12.01
CA LYS A 160 -7.93 -27.19 -11.86
C LYS A 160 -6.76 -26.84 -10.94
N ALA A 161 -6.26 -27.78 -10.14
CA ALA A 161 -5.26 -27.49 -9.10
C ALA A 161 -3.96 -26.88 -9.64
N PRO A 162 -3.37 -27.37 -10.75
CA PRO A 162 -2.15 -26.77 -11.32
C PRO A 162 -2.35 -25.32 -11.79
N LEU A 163 -3.54 -25.00 -12.32
CA LEU A 163 -3.86 -23.64 -12.77
C LEU A 163 -4.14 -22.70 -11.59
N ILE A 164 -4.74 -23.20 -10.51
CA ILE A 164 -4.90 -22.44 -9.25
C ILE A 164 -3.53 -22.06 -8.70
N GLN A 165 -2.60 -23.02 -8.59
CA GLN A 165 -1.25 -22.76 -8.09
C GLN A 165 -0.54 -21.72 -8.97
N MET A 166 -0.60 -21.89 -10.29
CA MET A 166 -0.01 -20.94 -11.24
C MET A 166 -0.57 -19.51 -11.08
N ILE A 167 -1.89 -19.35 -10.89
CA ILE A 167 -2.49 -18.02 -10.64
C ILE A 167 -1.96 -17.44 -9.34
N SER A 168 -1.87 -18.24 -8.27
CA SER A 168 -1.33 -17.81 -6.97
C SER A 168 0.13 -17.37 -7.09
N ASP A 169 0.98 -18.19 -7.70
CA ASP A 169 2.40 -17.88 -7.88
C ASP A 169 2.61 -16.60 -8.70
N ALA A 170 1.82 -16.42 -9.77
CA ALA A 170 1.88 -15.20 -10.59
C ALA A 170 1.44 -13.96 -9.81
N ARG A 171 0.40 -14.10 -8.96
CA ARG A 171 -0.08 -13.02 -8.09
C ARG A 171 0.96 -12.63 -7.04
N ASP A 172 1.59 -13.60 -6.40
CA ASP A 172 2.62 -13.35 -5.38
C ASP A 172 3.86 -12.71 -5.98
N LYS A 173 4.28 -13.17 -7.17
CA LYS A 173 5.37 -12.54 -7.92
C LYS A 173 5.06 -11.09 -8.29
N ALA A 174 3.86 -10.79 -8.76
CA ALA A 174 3.46 -9.41 -9.09
C ALA A 174 3.51 -8.48 -7.85
N ARG A 175 3.09 -8.99 -6.68
CA ARG A 175 3.18 -8.25 -5.41
C ARG A 175 4.63 -8.01 -4.97
N GLU A 176 5.50 -8.99 -5.14
CA GLU A 176 6.93 -8.85 -4.83
C GLU A 176 7.62 -7.81 -5.72
N GLU A 177 7.28 -7.79 -7.01
CA GLU A 177 7.77 -6.79 -7.96
C GLU A 177 7.31 -5.37 -7.57
N GLU A 178 6.04 -5.19 -7.22
CA GLU A 178 5.50 -3.91 -6.74
C GLU A 178 6.19 -3.45 -5.44
N PHE A 179 6.35 -4.36 -4.46
CA PHE A 179 7.05 -4.08 -3.22
C PHE A 179 8.50 -3.62 -3.49
N THR A 180 9.21 -4.32 -4.37
CA THR A 180 10.59 -4.00 -4.74
C THR A 180 10.70 -2.63 -5.43
N LEU A 181 9.75 -2.29 -6.30
CA LEU A 181 9.70 -0.98 -6.96
C LEU A 181 9.46 0.15 -5.95
N ASN A 182 8.53 -0.05 -5.01
CA ASN A 182 8.25 0.92 -3.95
C ASN A 182 9.46 1.12 -3.03
N GLU A 183 10.17 0.05 -2.64
CA GLU A 183 11.40 0.14 -1.85
C GLU A 183 12.53 0.85 -2.61
N ARG A 184 12.67 0.63 -3.92
CA ARG A 184 13.63 1.37 -4.76
C ARG A 184 13.29 2.84 -4.85
N ALA A 185 12.01 3.19 -5.04
CA ALA A 185 11.54 4.57 -5.08
C ALA A 185 11.82 5.29 -3.75
N ARG A 186 11.50 4.64 -2.62
CA ARG A 186 11.81 5.14 -1.27
C ARG A 186 13.31 5.35 -1.06
N THR A 187 14.14 4.39 -1.47
CA THR A 187 15.60 4.50 -1.36
C THR A 187 16.15 5.67 -2.19
N LEU A 188 15.62 5.87 -3.40
CA LEU A 188 16.01 6.99 -4.26
C LEU A 188 15.61 8.33 -3.64
N ASP A 189 14.39 8.42 -3.10
CA ASP A 189 13.88 9.60 -2.42
C ASP A 189 14.75 9.98 -1.22
N LEU A 190 15.07 9.02 -0.34
CA LEU A 190 15.98 9.24 0.79
C LEU A 190 17.37 9.71 0.35
N ARG A 191 17.92 9.16 -0.75
CA ARG A 191 19.19 9.63 -1.31
C ARG A 191 19.10 11.07 -1.83
N ASN A 192 18.02 11.42 -2.51
CA ASN A 192 17.80 12.77 -3.01
C ASN A 192 17.66 13.76 -1.87
N GLN A 193 16.83 13.45 -0.86
CA GLN A 193 16.69 14.24 0.36
C GLN A 193 18.05 14.45 1.05
N ASN A 194 18.86 13.39 1.17
CA ASN A 194 20.19 13.49 1.78
C ASN A 194 21.15 14.38 0.98
N ASN A 195 21.12 14.30 -0.36
CA ASN A 195 21.94 15.16 -1.21
C ASN A 195 21.53 16.64 -1.11
N ILE A 196 20.22 16.91 -1.08
CA ILE A 196 19.67 18.25 -0.87
C ILE A 196 20.12 18.78 0.49
N ALA A 197 19.98 17.96 1.54
CA ALA A 197 20.33 18.33 2.90
C ALA A 197 21.83 18.66 3.06
N LEU A 198 22.71 17.86 2.46
CA LEU A 198 24.14 18.15 2.41
C LEU A 198 24.47 19.44 1.64
N GLY A 199 23.75 19.71 0.55
CA GLY A 199 23.87 20.96 -0.21
C GLY A 199 23.52 22.18 0.64
N ILE A 200 22.38 22.13 1.33
CA ILE A 200 21.90 23.18 2.24
C ILE A 200 22.91 23.40 3.38
N ARG A 201 23.35 22.32 4.04
CA ARG A 201 24.37 22.37 5.09
C ARG A 201 25.63 23.08 4.62
N ASN A 202 26.18 22.67 3.48
CA ASN A 202 27.42 23.23 2.95
C ASN A 202 27.27 24.71 2.56
N ASN A 203 26.10 25.09 2.05
CA ASN A 203 25.77 26.49 1.74
C ASN A 203 25.65 27.33 3.01
N ALA A 204 24.96 26.84 4.04
CA ALA A 204 24.83 27.53 5.31
C ALA A 204 26.19 27.75 5.97
N LEU A 205 27.05 26.73 5.99
CA LEU A 205 28.42 26.84 6.48
C LEU A 205 29.30 27.84 5.68
N GLN A 206 28.90 28.23 4.46
CA GLN A 206 29.60 29.21 3.63
C GLN A 206 29.09 30.64 3.83
N ASN A 207 27.78 30.78 3.94
CA ASN A 207 27.11 32.07 3.73
C ASN A 207 26.49 32.65 5.00
N VAL A 208 26.36 31.86 6.06
CA VAL A 208 25.84 32.34 7.34
C VAL A 208 26.97 32.99 8.13
N ASP A 209 26.81 34.27 8.44
CA ASP A 209 27.80 35.06 9.19
C ASP A 209 27.78 34.79 10.69
N ASP A 210 26.61 34.45 11.24
CA ASP A 210 26.35 34.32 12.67
C ASP A 210 25.92 32.89 13.03
N PRO A 211 26.71 32.14 13.82
CA PRO A 211 26.44 30.74 14.07
C PRO A 211 25.26 30.47 15.02
N THR A 212 24.79 31.46 15.79
CA THR A 212 23.67 31.28 16.74
C THR A 212 22.37 30.86 16.09
N ASN A 213 22.11 31.29 14.85
CA ASN A 213 20.90 30.93 14.11
C ASN A 213 21.16 29.88 13.04
N LEU A 214 22.33 29.23 13.04
CA LEU A 214 22.75 28.32 11.97
C LEU A 214 21.87 27.07 11.92
N GLU A 215 21.53 26.51 13.08
CA GLU A 215 20.67 25.33 13.17
C GLU A 215 19.24 25.65 12.72
N ASP A 216 18.64 26.73 13.24
CA ASP A 216 17.31 27.19 12.85
C ASP A 216 17.23 27.54 11.35
N TYR A 217 18.26 28.21 10.83
CA TYR A 217 18.36 28.53 9.40
C TYR A 217 18.41 27.26 8.54
N VAL A 218 19.29 26.31 8.87
CA VAL A 218 19.38 25.05 8.12
C VAL A 218 18.09 24.25 8.23
N GLN A 219 17.47 24.21 9.40
CA GLN A 219 16.20 23.51 9.60
C GLN A 219 15.06 24.13 8.78
N GLY A 220 14.95 25.47 8.74
CA GLY A 220 13.99 26.16 7.87
C GLY A 220 14.23 25.87 6.39
N GLN A 221 15.48 25.93 5.93
CA GLN A 221 15.82 25.62 4.54
C GLN A 221 15.55 24.15 4.16
N LEU A 222 15.76 23.20 5.08
CA LEU A 222 15.42 21.79 4.87
C LEU A 222 13.92 21.60 4.70
N GLN A 223 13.11 22.27 5.53
CA GLN A 223 11.66 22.24 5.43
C GLN A 223 11.16 22.85 4.12
N ASP A 224 11.67 24.03 3.74
CA ASP A 224 11.32 24.70 2.48
C ASP A 224 11.69 23.85 1.25
N ALA A 225 12.79 23.10 1.33
CA ALA A 225 13.23 22.19 0.28
C ALA A 225 12.48 20.85 0.25
N GLY A 226 11.52 20.64 1.16
CA GLY A 226 10.71 19.42 1.23
C GLY A 226 11.46 18.21 1.80
N VAL A 227 12.55 18.41 2.54
CA VAL A 227 13.21 17.32 3.27
C VAL A 227 12.38 17.00 4.51
N THR A 228 11.80 15.81 4.55
CA THR A 228 10.86 15.40 5.60
C THR A 228 11.39 14.28 6.48
N ASP A 229 12.44 13.55 6.06
CA ASP A 229 12.97 12.44 6.83
C ASP A 229 13.66 12.94 8.13
N PRO A 230 13.17 12.54 9.33
CA PRO A 230 13.71 13.05 10.59
C PRO A 230 15.17 12.69 10.84
N GLN A 231 15.63 11.54 10.34
CA GLN A 231 17.00 11.09 10.55
C GLN A 231 17.95 11.89 9.65
N ILE A 232 17.57 12.19 8.41
CA ILE A 232 18.32 13.10 7.52
C ILE A 232 18.38 14.50 8.12
N ILE A 233 17.26 15.04 8.60
CA ILE A 233 17.22 16.37 9.25
C ILE A 233 18.16 16.39 10.47
N SER A 234 18.00 15.42 11.39
CA SER A 234 18.82 15.33 12.60
C SER A 234 20.31 15.20 12.29
N ASN A 235 20.69 14.34 11.33
CA ASN A 235 22.09 14.15 10.93
C ASN A 235 22.70 15.38 10.25
N THR A 236 21.86 16.17 9.58
CA THR A 236 22.29 17.37 8.88
C THR A 236 22.48 18.54 9.83
N VAL A 237 21.60 18.68 10.83
CA VAL A 237 21.64 19.76 11.82
C VAL A 237 22.66 19.47 12.92
N SER A 238 22.77 18.22 13.37
CA SER A 238 23.68 17.82 14.44
C SER A 238 25.15 18.15 14.09
N GLY A 239 25.83 18.85 15.00
CA GLY A 239 27.23 19.21 14.84
C GLY A 239 27.49 20.29 13.79
N LEU A 240 26.45 21.03 13.36
CA LEU A 240 26.60 22.21 12.51
C LEU A 240 27.50 23.27 13.13
N GLN A 241 27.31 23.53 14.43
CA GLN A 241 28.11 24.50 15.18
C GLN A 241 29.59 24.11 15.16
N ASP A 242 29.91 22.84 15.42
CA ASP A 242 31.28 22.34 15.42
C ASP A 242 31.91 22.42 14.02
N ALA A 243 31.19 22.00 12.98
CA ALA A 243 31.65 22.09 11.60
C ALA A 243 31.87 23.55 11.16
N TYR A 244 31.03 24.47 11.63
CA TYR A 244 31.18 25.90 11.40
C TYR A 244 32.43 26.45 12.08
N ASN A 245 32.66 26.09 13.34
CA ASN A 245 33.83 26.52 14.11
C ASN A 245 35.13 25.98 13.49
N GLU A 246 35.15 24.70 13.13
CA GLU A 246 36.28 24.05 12.45
C GLU A 246 36.60 24.74 11.13
N ARG A 247 35.59 24.97 10.29
CA ARG A 247 35.75 25.65 9.00
C ARG A 247 36.31 27.07 9.14
N ASN A 248 35.82 27.82 10.12
CA ASN A 248 36.28 29.18 10.38
C ASN A 248 37.60 29.22 11.16
N GLY A 249 38.17 28.06 11.51
CA GLY A 249 39.44 27.94 12.18
C GLY A 249 39.43 28.51 13.60
N LEU A 250 38.28 28.49 14.27
CA LEU A 250 38.15 28.94 15.65
C LEU A 250 38.74 27.87 16.59
N THR A 251 39.60 28.29 17.53
CA THR A 251 40.05 27.41 18.62
C THR A 251 38.93 27.19 19.62
N LYS A 252 39.03 26.15 20.47
CA LYS A 252 38.06 25.90 21.55
C LYS A 252 37.85 27.13 22.44
N ASP A 253 38.95 27.79 22.84
CA ASP A 253 38.90 28.98 23.69
C ASP A 253 38.25 30.18 22.97
N GLN A 254 38.45 30.31 21.65
CA GLN A 254 37.79 31.34 20.83
C GLN A 254 36.30 31.07 20.66
N THR A 255 35.91 29.80 20.49
CA THR A 255 34.52 29.36 20.45
C THR A 255 33.82 29.64 21.77
N GLU A 256 34.45 29.28 22.89
CA GLU A 256 33.92 29.53 24.23
C GLU A 256 33.79 31.04 24.52
N SER A 257 34.78 31.84 24.11
CA SER A 257 34.73 33.30 24.22
C SER A 257 33.62 33.91 23.37
N LEU A 258 33.39 33.41 22.15
CA LEU A 258 32.31 33.86 21.28
C LEU A 258 30.94 33.48 21.85
N ALA A 259 30.79 32.23 22.34
CA ALA A 259 29.57 31.76 22.99
C ALA A 259 29.24 32.56 24.26
N ASN A 260 30.26 32.87 25.08
CA ASN A 260 30.09 33.71 26.27
C ASN A 260 29.67 35.15 25.89
N ALA A 261 30.30 35.75 24.88
CA ALA A 261 29.89 37.07 24.38
C ALA A 261 28.44 37.05 23.86
N GLN A 262 28.07 36.01 23.10
CA GLN A 262 26.70 35.82 22.60
C GLN A 262 25.69 35.65 23.74
N SER A 263 26.01 34.86 24.76
CA SER A 263 25.15 34.66 25.95
C SER A 263 24.91 35.96 26.72
N VAL A 264 25.96 36.76 26.93
CA VAL A 264 25.83 38.09 27.55
C VAL A 264 24.96 39.01 26.69
N HIS A 265 25.13 38.99 25.36
CA HIS A 265 24.29 39.78 24.46
C HIS A 265 22.82 39.36 24.49
N ALA A 266 22.53 38.05 24.46
CA ALA A 266 21.16 37.54 24.58
C ALA A 266 20.51 38.01 25.89
N SER A 267 21.22 37.88 27.01
CA SER A 267 20.74 38.34 28.32
C SER A 267 20.42 39.85 28.37
N VAL A 268 21.23 40.70 27.70
CA VAL A 268 20.97 42.14 27.61
C VAL A 268 19.72 42.44 26.78
N ILE A 269 19.54 41.73 25.66
CA ILE A 269 18.35 41.88 24.80
C ILE A 269 17.10 41.39 25.51
N ASP A 270 17.18 40.26 26.23
CA ASP A 270 16.08 39.74 27.05
C ASP A 270 15.67 40.73 28.14
N SER A 271 16.63 41.34 28.83
CA SER A 271 16.35 42.40 29.82
C SER A 271 15.70 43.64 29.18
N ALA A 272 16.10 44.01 27.95
CA ALA A 272 15.45 45.09 27.21
C ALA A 272 14.02 44.74 26.80
N ASN A 273 13.79 43.51 26.34
CA ASN A 273 12.47 42.98 25.99
C ASN A 273 11.55 42.92 27.22
N GLU A 274 12.07 42.47 28.37
CA GLU A 274 11.34 42.47 29.64
C GLU A 274 10.91 43.88 30.05
N LYS A 275 11.80 44.88 29.94
CA LYS A 275 11.44 46.29 30.20
C LYS A 275 10.38 46.82 29.25
N ILE A 276 10.48 46.48 27.96
CA ILE A 276 9.45 46.82 26.96
C ILE A 276 8.13 46.17 27.34
N GLN A 277 8.14 44.91 27.75
CA GLN A 277 6.93 44.18 28.14
C GLN A 277 6.31 44.76 29.40
N ILE A 278 7.10 45.04 30.44
CA ILE A 278 6.64 45.74 31.65
C ILE A 278 6.04 47.10 31.28
N MET A 279 6.63 47.85 30.35
CA MET A 279 6.08 49.13 29.90
C MET A 279 4.79 48.95 29.09
N LYS A 280 4.64 47.88 28.31
CA LYS A 280 3.38 47.54 27.63
C LYS A 280 2.29 47.10 28.61
N ASP A 281 2.65 46.35 29.64
CA ASP A 281 1.70 45.82 30.62
C ASP A 281 1.31 46.87 31.67
N SER A 282 2.24 47.78 32.00
CA SER A 282 1.94 49.00 32.76
C SER A 282 1.40 50.11 31.89
N ALA A 283 1.31 49.90 30.56
CA ALA A 283 0.57 50.81 29.72
C ALA A 283 -0.85 50.81 30.28
N PRO A 284 -1.31 51.98 30.72
CA PRO A 284 -2.55 52.07 31.44
C PRO A 284 -3.61 51.49 30.44
N THR A 285 -4.45 50.53 30.85
CA THR A 285 -5.48 49.79 30.05
C THR A 285 -6.62 50.67 29.50
N TYR A 286 -6.30 51.88 29.05
CA TYR A 286 -7.24 52.95 28.73
C TYR A 286 -7.52 53.09 27.23
N SER A 287 -6.98 52.23 26.35
CA SER A 287 -7.40 52.20 24.95
C SER A 287 -8.88 51.85 24.83
N ASP A 288 -9.40 50.99 25.72
CA ASP A 288 -10.78 50.53 25.65
C ASP A 288 -11.76 51.57 26.19
N ASP A 289 -11.44 52.27 27.27
CA ASP A 289 -12.31 53.34 27.80
C ASP A 289 -12.24 54.61 26.94
N LEU A 290 -11.04 55.13 26.64
CA LEU A 290 -10.91 56.33 25.80
C LEU A 290 -11.39 56.05 24.37
N GLY A 291 -11.13 54.85 23.84
CA GLY A 291 -11.68 54.33 22.60
C GLY A 291 -13.20 54.25 22.64
N HIS A 292 -13.81 53.75 23.72
CA HIS A 292 -15.27 53.77 23.87
C HIS A 292 -15.87 55.18 23.82
N TYR A 293 -15.18 56.20 24.35
CA TYR A 293 -15.63 57.60 24.31
C TYR A 293 -15.33 58.30 22.98
N LEU A 294 -14.21 57.98 22.32
CA LEU A 294 -13.79 58.56 21.04
C LEU A 294 -14.52 57.94 19.84
N ASP A 295 -14.71 56.62 19.83
CA ASP A 295 -15.27 55.86 18.69
C ASP A 295 -16.80 55.98 18.58
N THR A 296 -17.48 56.40 19.66
CA THR A 296 -18.93 56.66 19.66
C THR A 296 -19.32 58.12 19.39
N SER A 297 -18.37 59.04 19.19
CA SER A 297 -18.65 60.50 19.12
C SER A 297 -18.05 61.20 17.91
N THR A 298 -18.35 60.74 16.70
CA THR A 298 -17.87 61.42 15.48
C THR A 298 -18.54 62.76 15.18
N THR A 299 -19.65 63.14 15.85
CA THR A 299 -20.18 64.52 15.83
C THR A 299 -20.93 64.88 17.12
N THR A 300 -20.98 66.18 17.46
CA THR A 300 -21.81 66.73 18.56
C THR A 300 -23.28 66.34 18.41
N SER A 301 -23.77 66.20 17.17
CA SER A 301 -25.13 65.73 16.84
C SER A 301 -25.36 64.25 17.19
N SER A 302 -24.35 63.39 17.05
CA SER A 302 -24.44 61.96 17.38
C SER A 302 -24.56 61.74 18.89
N ALA A 303 -23.82 62.51 19.68
CA ALA A 303 -23.91 62.48 21.15
C ALA A 303 -25.25 63.05 21.67
N ILE A 304 -25.90 63.95 20.92
CA ILE A 304 -27.25 64.44 21.23
C ILE A 304 -28.29 63.36 20.91
N LYS A 305 -28.14 62.64 19.78
CA LYS A 305 -29.07 61.58 19.35
C LYS A 305 -29.10 60.37 20.31
N TYR A 306 -27.93 59.92 20.78
CA TYR A 306 -27.82 58.80 21.73
C TYR A 306 -28.51 59.10 23.08
N VAL A 307 -28.47 60.35 23.54
CA VAL A 307 -29.12 60.82 24.79
C VAL A 307 -30.64 60.74 24.70
N VAL A 308 -31.21 61.04 23.53
CA VAL A 308 -32.65 60.97 23.28
C VAL A 308 -33.13 59.52 23.28
N GLU A 309 -32.31 58.60 22.75
CA GLU A 309 -32.63 57.19 22.66
C GLU A 309 -32.54 56.45 24.01
N GLN A 310 -31.80 57.00 24.99
CA GLN A 310 -31.61 56.43 26.33
C GLN A 310 -32.48 57.05 27.42
N SER A 311 -33.12 58.22 27.19
CA SER A 311 -34.09 58.76 28.14
C SER A 311 -35.43 58.03 27.98
N GLU A 312 -35.71 57.05 28.85
CA GLU A 312 -36.92 56.19 28.82
C GLU A 312 -38.27 56.92 29.08
N GLY A 313 -38.39 58.20 28.76
CA GLY A 313 -39.64 58.97 28.87
C GLY A 313 -39.87 59.80 27.62
N GLU A 314 -41.12 59.85 27.15
CA GLU A 314 -41.55 60.72 26.05
C GLU A 314 -41.23 62.20 26.36
N VAL A 315 -40.07 62.66 25.92
CA VAL A 315 -39.70 64.07 25.98
C VAL A 315 -40.42 64.78 24.83
N PRO A 316 -41.20 65.85 25.06
CA PRO A 316 -41.89 66.59 24.01
C PRO A 316 -40.93 67.24 23.01
N TRP A 317 -41.26 67.22 21.73
CA TRP A 317 -40.42 67.70 20.60
C TRP A 317 -39.91 69.16 20.72
N TYR A 318 -40.55 70.00 21.54
CA TYR A 318 -40.11 71.38 21.79
C TYR A 318 -39.02 71.53 22.87
N VAL A 319 -38.80 70.52 23.72
CA VAL A 319 -37.68 70.49 24.68
C VAL A 319 -36.34 70.24 23.97
N PHE A 320 -36.39 69.70 22.73
CA PHE A 320 -35.21 69.39 21.93
C PHE A 320 -34.47 70.64 21.43
N GLY A 321 -35.19 71.73 21.15
CA GLY A 321 -34.58 73.00 20.76
C GLY A 321 -33.79 73.62 21.90
N ASP A 322 -34.42 73.69 23.08
CA ASP A 322 -33.85 74.32 24.27
C ASP A 322 -32.66 73.52 24.82
N LEU A 323 -32.73 72.18 24.84
CA LEU A 323 -31.64 71.35 25.36
C LEU A 323 -30.41 71.36 24.44
N ALA A 324 -30.62 71.37 23.11
CA ALA A 324 -29.55 71.47 22.13
C ALA A 324 -28.87 72.86 22.19
N GLU A 325 -29.66 73.92 22.34
CA GLU A 325 -29.16 75.29 22.50
C GLU A 325 -28.42 75.46 23.84
N MET A 326 -28.95 74.95 24.95
CA MET A 326 -28.29 74.96 26.26
C MET A 326 -26.97 74.18 26.23
N THR A 327 -26.95 72.99 25.62
CA THR A 327 -25.73 72.19 25.45
C THR A 327 -24.72 72.94 24.58
N GLY A 328 -25.15 73.50 23.44
CA GLY A 328 -24.29 74.28 22.56
C GLY A 328 -23.69 75.52 23.24
N ASN A 329 -24.48 76.22 24.05
CA ASN A 329 -24.03 77.36 24.84
C ASN A 329 -23.07 76.96 25.96
N ALA A 330 -23.31 75.85 26.65
CA ALA A 330 -22.42 75.32 27.67
C ALA A 330 -21.08 74.83 27.09
N VAL A 331 -21.12 74.14 25.94
CA VAL A 331 -19.91 73.73 25.20
C VAL A 331 -19.11 74.94 24.72
N LYS A 332 -19.79 75.96 24.17
CA LYS A 332 -19.15 77.22 23.79
C LYS A 332 -18.52 77.93 24.99
N GLY A 333 -19.25 78.04 26.10
CA GLY A 333 -18.73 78.64 27.33
C GLY A 333 -17.56 77.84 27.92
N ALA A 334 -17.61 76.51 27.89
CA ALA A 334 -16.52 75.65 28.33
C ALA A 334 -15.28 75.85 27.46
N LYS A 335 -15.47 75.91 26.13
CA LYS A 335 -14.41 76.23 25.17
C LYS A 335 -13.80 77.61 25.47
N ASP A 336 -14.61 78.64 25.69
CA ASP A 336 -14.13 79.98 26.01
C ASP A 336 -13.34 79.99 27.33
N LYS A 337 -13.81 79.30 28.39
CA LYS A 337 -13.08 79.14 29.65
C LYS A 337 -11.74 78.41 29.47
N LEU A 338 -11.72 77.36 28.65
CA LEU A 338 -10.52 76.57 28.39
C LEU A 338 -9.50 77.33 27.53
N LEU A 339 -9.96 78.17 26.60
CA LEU A 339 -9.10 79.03 25.76
C LEU A 339 -8.41 80.15 26.54
N ILE A 340 -9.00 80.57 27.67
CA ILE A 340 -8.42 81.57 28.60
C ILE A 340 -7.48 80.90 29.61
N THR A 341 -7.57 79.58 29.78
CA THR A 341 -6.70 78.82 30.68
C THR A 341 -5.34 78.57 30.00
N ASP A 342 -4.27 79.14 30.57
CA ASP A 342 -2.91 78.99 30.06
C ASP A 342 -2.52 77.49 29.93
N GLY A 343 -1.94 77.12 28.78
CA GLY A 343 -1.45 75.76 28.50
C GLY A 343 -2.42 74.81 27.77
N LEU A 344 -3.71 75.16 27.65
CA LEU A 344 -4.70 74.34 26.90
C LEU A 344 -5.04 74.89 25.51
N LYS A 345 -4.66 76.14 25.24
CA LYS A 345 -4.95 76.85 23.99
C LYS A 345 -4.39 76.15 22.75
N ASP A 346 -3.19 75.58 22.85
CA ASP A 346 -2.53 74.92 21.71
C ASP A 346 -3.15 73.56 21.38
N VAL A 347 -3.68 72.86 22.39
CA VAL A 347 -4.36 71.57 22.22
C VAL A 347 -5.75 71.76 21.62
N PHE A 348 -6.42 72.86 21.96
CA PHE A 348 -7.75 73.20 21.45
C PHE A 348 -7.80 73.58 19.96
N ASN A 349 -6.69 74.03 19.40
CA ASN A 349 -6.63 74.45 18.00
C ASN A 349 -6.32 73.29 17.03
N GLY A 350 -6.04 72.09 17.56
CA GLY A 350 -5.85 70.86 16.79
C GLY A 350 -7.11 69.98 16.73
N PRO A 351 -7.18 69.04 15.76
CA PRO A 351 -8.29 68.09 15.64
C PRO A 351 -8.52 67.24 16.91
N GLU A 352 -7.48 67.03 17.72
CA GLU A 352 -7.55 66.29 18.98
C GLU A 352 -8.28 67.07 20.09
N GLY A 353 -8.20 68.40 20.08
CA GLY A 353 -8.90 69.25 21.05
C GLY A 353 -10.42 69.17 20.90
N GLU A 354 -10.92 69.06 19.67
CA GLU A 354 -12.34 68.90 19.39
C GLU A 354 -12.86 67.52 19.81
N GLN A 355 -12.07 66.47 19.58
CA GLN A 355 -12.38 65.11 20.05
C GLN A 355 -12.41 65.01 21.58
N LEU A 356 -11.43 65.60 22.26
CA LEU A 356 -11.39 65.66 23.72
C LEU A 356 -12.55 66.48 24.30
N LEU A 357 -12.97 67.57 23.64
CA LEU A 357 -14.12 68.36 24.05
C LEU A 357 -15.44 67.56 23.90
N ASN A 358 -15.58 66.79 22.81
CA ASN A 358 -16.74 65.93 22.60
C ASN A 358 -16.80 64.80 23.66
N ALA A 359 -15.66 64.17 23.96
CA ALA A 359 -15.56 63.15 25.01
C ALA A 359 -15.83 63.72 26.41
N ALA A 360 -15.30 64.92 26.71
CA ALA A 360 -15.57 65.63 27.97
C ALA A 360 -17.04 66.02 28.12
N THR A 361 -17.70 66.39 27.01
CA THR A 361 -19.14 66.68 26.98
C THR A 361 -19.96 65.43 27.26
N LYS A 362 -19.54 64.27 26.74
CA LYS A 362 -20.17 62.98 27.06
C LYS A 362 -19.94 62.59 28.52
N TYR A 363 -18.71 62.70 29.02
CA TYR A 363 -18.36 62.48 30.42
C TYR A 363 -19.20 63.33 31.38
N ALA A 364 -19.32 64.64 31.12
CA ALA A 364 -20.13 65.55 31.93
C ALA A 364 -21.62 65.17 31.94
N LYS A 365 -22.14 64.59 30.86
CA LYS A 365 -23.53 64.10 30.78
C LYS A 365 -23.73 62.81 31.58
N ASP A 366 -22.81 61.87 31.47
CA ASP A 366 -22.90 60.56 32.14
C ASP A 366 -22.73 60.69 33.67
N PHE A 367 -21.92 61.65 34.14
CA PHE A 367 -21.69 61.91 35.57
C PHE A 367 -22.60 63.00 36.17
N GLY A 368 -23.11 63.92 35.35
CA GLY A 368 -23.85 65.11 35.78
C GLY A 368 -25.30 64.88 36.22
N GLY A 369 -25.65 63.66 36.67
CA GLY A 369 -27.01 63.25 37.05
C GLY A 369 -27.82 64.37 37.70
N LYS A 370 -28.76 64.94 36.92
CA LYS A 370 -29.74 65.99 37.28
C LYS A 370 -29.22 67.42 37.51
N VAL A 371 -27.93 67.73 37.36
CA VAL A 371 -27.42 69.11 37.52
C VAL A 371 -27.39 69.81 36.15
N TRP A 372 -28.56 70.23 35.67
CA TRP A 372 -28.72 71.03 34.44
C TRP A 372 -28.80 72.54 34.69
N GLU A 373 -28.25 73.01 35.82
CA GLU A 373 -28.02 74.44 35.99
C GLU A 373 -26.87 74.87 35.06
N LYS A 374 -27.12 75.93 34.27
CA LYS A 374 -26.29 76.36 33.13
C LYS A 374 -24.79 76.46 33.46
N ASP A 375 -24.45 76.92 34.67
CA ASP A 375 -23.07 77.12 35.09
C ASP A 375 -22.41 75.80 35.56
N GLY A 376 -23.17 74.91 36.19
CA GLY A 376 -22.66 73.63 36.69
C GLY A 376 -22.30 72.63 35.59
N PHE A 377 -23.09 72.58 34.51
CA PHE A 377 -22.80 71.70 33.38
C PHE A 377 -21.55 72.15 32.60
N GLN A 378 -21.35 73.46 32.44
CA GLN A 378 -20.15 74.01 31.81
C GLN A 378 -18.87 73.63 32.59
N ASP A 379 -18.90 73.75 33.92
CA ASP A 379 -17.74 73.42 34.76
C ASP A 379 -17.43 71.92 34.76
N LEU A 380 -18.45 71.05 34.71
CA LEU A 380 -18.26 69.60 34.53
C LEU A 380 -17.59 69.25 33.19
N ILE A 381 -17.90 69.96 32.10
CA ILE A 381 -17.22 69.77 30.80
C ILE A 381 -15.75 70.20 30.91
N VAL A 382 -15.48 71.33 31.58
CA VAL A 382 -14.11 71.83 31.80
C VAL A 382 -13.28 70.83 32.61
N ASP A 383 -13.85 70.28 33.69
CA ASP A 383 -13.16 69.30 34.53
C ASP A 383 -12.97 67.95 33.83
N GLY A 384 -14.00 67.47 33.12
CA GLY A 384 -13.88 66.29 32.26
C GLY A 384 -12.79 66.46 31.20
N PHE A 385 -12.71 67.63 30.58
CA PHE A 385 -11.67 67.95 29.61
C PHE A 385 -10.27 67.93 30.25
N LYS A 386 -10.08 68.57 31.41
CA LYS A 386 -8.79 68.56 32.11
C LYS A 386 -8.35 67.14 32.47
N ILE A 387 -9.27 66.29 32.95
CA ILE A 387 -8.99 64.89 33.28
C ILE A 387 -8.58 64.11 32.04
N LEU A 388 -9.36 64.20 30.96
CA LEU A 388 -9.07 63.50 29.70
C LEU A 388 -7.78 64.03 29.03
N HIS A 389 -7.53 65.33 29.10
CA HIS A 389 -6.32 65.95 28.59
C HIS A 389 -5.08 65.48 29.35
N SER A 390 -5.07 65.52 30.70
CA SER A 390 -3.96 64.99 31.49
C SER A 390 -3.70 63.51 31.19
N ARG A 391 -4.75 62.71 31.00
CA ARG A 391 -4.62 61.30 30.60
C ARG A 391 -4.03 61.13 29.20
N TYR A 392 -4.49 61.94 28.25
CA TYR A 392 -3.96 61.95 26.89
C TYR A 392 -2.47 62.34 26.86
N THR A 393 -2.06 63.35 27.63
CA THR A 393 -0.66 63.75 27.76
C THR A 393 0.19 62.63 28.36
N LEU A 394 -0.29 61.98 29.42
CA LEU A 394 0.39 60.82 30.03
C LEU A 394 0.54 59.66 29.03
N ASN A 395 -0.49 59.36 28.24
CA ASN A 395 -0.42 58.33 27.21
C ASN A 395 0.60 58.68 26.10
N LYS A 396 0.62 59.93 25.63
CA LYS A 396 1.63 60.39 24.66
C LYS A 396 3.05 60.30 25.21
N GLU A 397 3.23 60.63 26.49
CA GLU A 397 4.53 60.48 27.16
C GLU A 397 4.92 59.00 27.28
N HIS A 398 3.96 58.13 27.61
CA HIS A 398 4.16 56.68 27.66
C HIS A 398 4.52 56.08 26.30
N GLU A 399 3.81 56.45 25.23
CA GLU A 399 4.12 56.05 23.86
C GLU A 399 5.52 56.51 23.43
N LYS A 400 5.87 57.76 23.76
CA LYS A 400 7.21 58.29 23.48
C LYS A 400 8.29 57.50 24.23
N ASN A 401 8.06 57.19 25.50
CA ASN A 401 8.99 56.40 26.31
C ASN A 401 9.14 54.97 25.78
N LEU A 402 8.04 54.34 25.32
CA LEU A 402 8.05 53.03 24.70
C LEU A 402 8.84 53.05 23.38
N LEU A 403 8.61 54.05 22.53
CA LEU A 403 9.35 54.23 21.29
C LEU A 403 10.86 54.41 21.54
N ASP A 404 11.23 55.24 22.53
CA ASP A 404 12.64 55.43 22.92
C ASP A 404 13.29 54.13 23.42
N LEU A 405 12.56 53.30 24.19
CA LEU A 405 13.05 51.99 24.60
C LEU A 405 13.24 51.02 23.42
N VAL A 406 12.31 50.98 22.47
CA VAL A 406 12.43 50.15 21.26
C VAL A 406 13.65 50.59 20.43
N LEU A 407 13.83 51.89 20.21
CA LEU A 407 14.99 52.43 19.49
C LEU A 407 16.31 52.12 20.19
N LYS A 408 16.35 52.21 21.53
CA LYS A 408 17.53 51.81 22.33
C LYS A 408 17.81 50.32 22.20
N ARG A 409 16.79 49.46 22.26
CA ARG A 409 16.93 48.02 22.06
C ARG A 409 17.51 47.70 20.68
N ASP A 410 17.03 48.34 19.63
CA ASP A 410 17.53 48.11 18.27
C ASP A 410 18.97 48.63 18.10
N THR A 411 19.31 49.75 18.75
CA THR A 411 20.69 50.25 18.79
C THR A 411 21.62 49.26 19.48
N LEU A 412 21.23 48.75 20.65
CA LEU A 412 21.99 47.72 21.39
C LEU A 412 22.19 46.45 20.57
N GLN A 413 21.15 45.97 19.86
CA GLN A 413 21.25 44.82 18.97
C GLN A 413 22.26 45.05 17.85
N ASN A 414 22.23 46.23 17.22
CA ASN A 414 23.15 46.57 16.13
C ASN A 414 24.59 46.68 16.61
N GLU A 415 24.82 47.29 17.77
CA GLU A 415 26.15 47.38 18.39
C GLU A 415 26.70 46.02 18.81
N ALA A 416 25.85 45.16 19.37
CA ALA A 416 26.18 43.78 19.71
C ALA A 416 26.62 42.99 18.46
N ASN A 417 25.81 43.00 17.41
CA ASN A 417 26.10 42.31 16.15
C ASN A 417 27.42 42.81 15.52
N LYS A 418 27.66 44.12 15.57
CA LYS A 418 28.92 44.72 15.10
C LYS A 418 30.11 44.26 15.91
N SER A 419 29.98 44.20 17.24
CA SER A 419 31.07 43.80 18.15
C SER A 419 31.44 42.34 17.98
N LEU A 420 30.43 41.46 17.84
CA LEU A 420 30.64 40.04 17.53
C LEU A 420 31.35 39.85 16.18
N ARG A 421 30.96 40.60 15.15
CA ARG A 421 31.63 40.56 13.83
C ARG A 421 33.09 41.02 13.92
N LEU A 422 33.38 42.07 14.69
CA LEU A 422 34.75 42.54 14.91
C LEU A 422 35.60 41.51 15.66
N LEU A 423 35.07 40.92 16.73
CA LEU A 423 35.75 39.88 17.50
C LEU A 423 36.07 38.66 16.63
N LYS A 424 35.10 38.19 15.83
CA LYS A 424 35.28 37.10 14.86
C LYS A 424 36.40 37.42 13.86
N ASN A 425 36.35 38.61 13.26
CA ASN A 425 37.37 39.04 12.30
C ASN A 425 38.77 39.09 12.91
N GLU A 426 38.88 39.51 14.17
CA GLU A 426 40.15 39.53 14.88
C GLU A 426 40.68 38.12 15.13
N PHE A 427 39.84 37.19 15.59
CA PHE A 427 40.22 35.78 15.73
C PHE A 427 40.72 35.16 14.42
N THR A 428 40.06 35.44 13.31
CA THR A 428 40.51 34.98 11.98
C THR A 428 41.84 35.63 11.57
N ARG A 429 42.08 36.90 11.91
CA ARG A 429 43.32 37.62 11.59
C ARG A 429 44.51 37.13 12.40
N SER A 430 44.37 36.99 13.72
CA SER A 430 45.47 36.56 14.61
C SER A 430 46.03 35.20 14.19
N ARG A 431 45.18 34.30 13.67
CA ARG A 431 45.62 33.00 13.14
C ARG A 431 46.44 33.11 11.86
N ARG A 432 46.11 34.04 10.95
CA ARG A 432 46.90 34.27 9.71
C ARG A 432 48.28 34.88 9.98
N GLN A 433 48.46 35.53 11.12
CA GLN A 433 49.74 36.13 11.53
C GLN A 433 50.62 35.18 12.36
N GLY A 434 50.04 34.10 12.89
CA GLY A 434 50.74 33.06 13.64
C GLY A 434 51.14 31.82 12.82
N GLN A 435 50.87 31.83 11.51
CA GLN A 435 51.42 30.91 10.51
C GLN A 435 52.53 31.63 9.75
#